data_AF-D8FVR0-F1
#
_entry.id   AF-D8FVR0-F1
#
_cell.length_a   1.000
_cell.length_b   1.000
_cell.length_c   1.000
_cell.angle_alpha   90.00
_cell.angle_beta   90.00
_cell.angle_gamma   90.00
#
_symmetry.space_group_name_H-M   'P 1'
#
loop_
_entity.id
_entity.type
_entity.pdbx_description
1 polymer ?
#
loop_
_entity_poly.entity_id
_entity_poly.type
_entity_poly.pdbx_seq_one_letter_code
_entity_poly.pdbx_strand_id
1 'polypeptide(L)'
;MTEAQQVLLFPSRTVAELVEDIEKLNKEIQELYCLDDIPWIIGVSFGKDSSAILQLVWYAIAALPPEKRTKTIHVITTDTFVENPIVAAWVRKSLEQLKAGSKEKKMPIEAHLLHPSVQGTFWVCLIGKGYPSPRNGFRWCTERMKIQPVNHFIREMVRGHGETIVVLGTRKAESTKRAATMKKHEAGRLRDRLSPNAHLPNSLVYSPIEDWRNDEVWIYLNQWENPWGGNNKDLFTLYRGATTDNECPLVVDTSTPSCGSSRFGCWVCTMVNQDKSMQAMIQNDEEKEWMQPLLDIRNELDIQNDHDKRDFRRIYGRVELFERNIGEGKTSVQNIPGPYTKFWREHWLRRVLQAQTQIRQTAPSEMRDITLITPEELSEIRRIWLEEKHEFDDSLPKIYAEVTGEPFEDTRPFDERKLLGNDEWDVLQTICENDTMHLELMSKLLNTERQYYTKPRRTGIFLDIDKCFDTSSRIKEEAIDNAHYQRQVKTALETVKEDPHEIQQIREAIATIEDPEKSPDTNPKNIKEMIENKGDKNKQLSWGDMKFPLLNLINENPAE
;
A
#
# COMPACT_ATOMS: atom_id res chain seq x y z
N MET A 1 -15.93 32.03 7.21
CA MET A 1 -14.81 32.96 7.45
C MET A 1 -13.87 32.34 8.47
N THR A 2 -12.71 31.89 8.00
CA THR A 2 -11.42 31.79 8.72
C THR A 2 -10.42 31.28 7.69
N GLU A 3 -10.06 32.16 6.75
CA GLU A 3 -8.87 31.96 5.93
C GLU A 3 -7.68 32.01 6.87
N ALA A 4 -7.07 30.85 7.10
CA ALA A 4 -5.81 30.77 7.81
C ALA A 4 -4.75 31.48 6.97
N GLN A 5 -4.48 32.75 7.29
CA GLN A 5 -3.30 33.47 6.81
C GLN A 5 -2.07 32.61 7.10
N GLN A 6 -1.45 32.07 6.05
CA GLN A 6 -0.12 31.51 6.14
C GLN A 6 0.82 32.63 6.59
N VAL A 7 1.20 32.61 7.86
CA VAL A 7 2.27 33.46 8.38
C VAL A 7 3.52 33.18 7.55
N LEU A 8 3.96 34.19 6.80
CA LEU A 8 5.19 34.14 6.02
C LEU A 8 6.37 33.94 6.99
N LEU A 9 6.91 32.72 7.02
CA LEU A 9 8.07 32.34 7.83
C LEU A 9 9.35 33.11 7.45
N PHE A 10 9.37 33.77 6.28
CA PHE A 10 10.51 34.51 5.75
C PHE A 10 10.03 35.81 5.07
N PRO A 11 10.80 36.91 5.17
CA PRO A 11 10.54 38.12 4.38
C PRO A 11 10.70 37.82 2.89
N SER A 12 9.92 38.50 2.03
CA SER A 12 10.00 38.35 0.58
C SER A 12 11.32 38.92 0.05
N ARG A 13 12.12 38.10 -0.63
CA ARG A 13 13.31 38.58 -1.35
C ARG A 13 12.91 39.23 -2.66
N THR A 14 13.62 40.29 -3.03
CA THR A 14 13.56 40.87 -4.38
C THR A 14 14.24 39.92 -5.39
N VAL A 15 13.99 40.11 -6.68
CA VAL A 15 14.64 39.31 -7.74
C VAL A 15 16.17 39.46 -7.68
N ALA A 16 16.69 40.65 -7.33
CA ALA A 16 18.12 40.87 -7.18
C ALA A 16 18.72 40.06 -6.01
N GLU A 17 18.05 40.08 -4.85
CA GLU A 17 18.46 39.27 -3.69
C GLU A 17 18.39 37.77 -3.97
N LEU A 18 17.42 37.32 -4.77
CA LEU A 18 17.32 35.92 -5.20
C LEU A 18 18.49 35.53 -6.12
N VAL A 19 18.91 36.42 -7.04
CA VAL A 19 20.08 36.17 -7.89
C VAL A 19 21.35 36.06 -7.05
N GLU A 20 21.55 36.95 -6.08
CA GLU A 20 22.68 36.86 -5.15
C GLU A 20 22.67 35.57 -4.33
N ASP A 21 21.50 35.11 -3.89
CA ASP A 21 21.34 33.83 -3.19
C ASP A 21 21.71 32.65 -4.09
N ILE A 22 21.29 32.65 -5.36
CA ILE A 22 21.66 31.61 -6.34
C ILE A 22 23.18 31.58 -6.55
N GLU A 23 23.84 32.74 -6.63
CA GLU A 23 25.31 32.80 -6.74
C GLU A 23 26.01 32.22 -5.50
N LYS A 24 25.50 32.52 -4.30
CA LYS A 24 26.00 31.93 -3.05
C LYS A 24 25.79 30.42 -3.02
N LEU A 25 24.61 29.95 -3.40
CA LEU A 25 24.28 28.53 -3.48
C LEU A 25 25.13 27.80 -4.52
N ASN A 26 25.43 28.43 -5.66
CA ASN A 26 26.32 27.84 -6.65
C ASN A 26 27.73 27.61 -6.08
N LYS A 27 28.27 28.58 -5.33
CA LYS A 27 29.56 28.42 -4.65
C LYS A 27 29.51 27.34 -3.57
N GLU A 28 28.46 27.36 -2.75
CA GLU A 28 28.24 26.35 -1.69
C GLU A 28 28.19 24.93 -2.28
N ILE A 29 27.43 24.73 -3.36
CA ILE A 29 27.34 23.44 -4.06
C ILE A 29 28.71 23.01 -4.61
N GLN A 30 29.45 23.94 -5.22
CA GLN A 30 30.78 23.65 -5.77
C GLN A 30 31.78 23.26 -4.69
N GLU A 31 31.80 24.00 -3.58
CA GLU A 31 32.64 23.71 -2.43
C GLU A 31 32.31 22.31 -1.89
N LEU A 32 31.05 22.06 -1.52
CA LEU A 32 30.60 20.76 -1.02
C LEU A 32 30.91 19.61 -1.99
N TYR A 33 30.74 19.83 -3.29
CA TYR A 33 31.03 18.81 -4.29
C TYR A 33 32.53 18.48 -4.37
N CYS A 34 33.42 19.48 -4.26
CA CYS A 34 34.87 19.32 -4.36
C CYS A 34 35.56 18.90 -3.05
N LEU A 35 34.86 18.91 -1.91
CA LEU A 35 35.46 18.63 -0.59
C LEU A 35 35.91 17.16 -0.41
N ASP A 36 35.25 16.22 -1.06
CA ASP A 36 35.44 14.78 -0.87
C ASP A 36 35.01 13.99 -2.10
N ASP A 37 35.15 12.66 -2.07
CA ASP A 37 34.71 11.73 -3.12
C ASP A 37 33.37 11.05 -2.81
N ILE A 38 32.60 11.55 -1.82
CA ILE A 38 31.35 10.94 -1.39
C ILE A 38 30.28 11.08 -2.49
N PRO A 39 29.65 9.99 -2.96
CA PRO A 39 28.66 10.06 -4.04
C PRO A 39 27.41 10.85 -3.63
N TRP A 40 26.89 11.63 -4.58
CA TRP A 40 25.67 12.41 -4.40
C TRP A 40 24.48 11.68 -5.00
N ILE A 41 23.36 11.68 -4.28
CA ILE A 41 22.08 11.13 -4.71
C ILE A 41 21.06 12.27 -4.72
N ILE A 42 20.53 12.63 -5.87
CA ILE A 42 19.48 13.65 -5.99
C ILE A 42 18.14 12.94 -6.19
N GLY A 43 17.25 13.05 -5.20
CA GLY A 43 15.88 12.54 -5.32
C GLY A 43 15.03 13.49 -6.15
N VAL A 44 14.65 13.10 -7.37
CA VAL A 44 13.86 13.93 -8.27
C VAL A 44 12.50 13.32 -8.58
N SER A 45 11.45 14.11 -8.41
CA SER A 45 10.09 13.76 -8.87
C SER A 45 9.71 14.48 -10.17
N PHE A 46 10.65 15.23 -10.76
CA PHE A 46 10.44 16.16 -11.88
C PHE A 46 9.26 17.14 -11.68
N GLY A 47 8.92 17.41 -10.42
CA GLY A 47 8.06 18.53 -10.03
C GLY A 47 8.90 19.79 -9.80
N LYS A 48 8.25 20.93 -9.51
CA LYS A 48 8.91 22.24 -9.40
C LYS A 48 10.14 22.24 -8.48
N ASP A 49 10.02 21.78 -7.23
CA ASP A 49 11.10 21.90 -6.24
C ASP A 49 12.28 20.99 -6.60
N SER A 50 12.00 19.75 -7.01
CA SER A 50 13.04 18.80 -7.42
C SER A 50 13.74 19.20 -8.72
N SER A 51 13.01 19.76 -9.69
CA SER A 51 13.59 20.22 -10.95
C SER A 51 14.49 21.44 -10.72
N ALA A 52 14.09 22.36 -9.83
CA ALA A 52 14.90 23.51 -9.46
C ALA A 52 16.24 23.10 -8.85
N ILE A 53 16.25 22.08 -7.98
CA ILE A 53 17.49 21.60 -7.36
C ILE A 53 18.39 20.88 -8.35
N LEU A 54 17.82 20.03 -9.20
CA LEU A 54 18.60 19.37 -10.23
C LEU A 54 19.23 20.42 -11.16
N GLN A 55 18.49 21.48 -11.49
CA GLN A 55 18.97 22.60 -12.28
C GLN A 55 20.07 23.42 -11.57
N LEU A 56 19.90 23.71 -10.27
CA LEU A 56 20.93 24.39 -9.46
C LEU A 56 22.22 23.58 -9.40
N VAL A 57 22.12 22.29 -9.06
CA VAL A 57 23.30 21.41 -9.01
C VAL A 57 23.95 21.30 -10.39
N TRP A 58 23.16 21.14 -11.45
CA TRP A 58 23.70 21.11 -12.81
C TRP A 58 24.53 22.36 -13.12
N TYR A 59 23.97 23.56 -12.91
CA TYR A 59 24.67 24.81 -13.23
C TYR A 59 25.91 25.01 -12.38
N ALA A 60 25.85 24.70 -11.09
CA ALA A 60 27.01 24.76 -10.19
C ALA A 60 28.15 23.86 -10.70
N ILE A 61 27.86 22.61 -11.09
CA ILE A 61 28.87 21.66 -11.57
C ILE A 61 29.33 22.00 -13.00
N ALA A 62 28.45 22.48 -13.86
CA ALA A 62 28.79 22.89 -15.22
C ALA A 62 29.72 24.11 -15.26
N ALA A 63 29.67 24.97 -14.23
CA ALA A 63 30.59 26.09 -14.07
C ALA A 63 32.00 25.67 -13.59
N LEU A 64 32.18 24.44 -13.09
CA LEU A 64 33.50 23.92 -12.73
C LEU A 64 34.29 23.50 -13.98
N PRO A 65 35.63 23.61 -13.97
CA PRO A 65 36.49 23.00 -14.99
C PRO A 65 36.24 21.49 -15.11
N PRO A 66 36.27 20.89 -16.33
CA PRO A 66 36.02 19.46 -16.53
C PRO A 66 36.86 18.54 -15.63
N GLU A 67 38.08 18.95 -15.29
CA GLU A 67 39.02 18.20 -14.46
C GLU A 67 38.55 18.06 -13.01
N LYS A 68 37.71 18.99 -12.55
CA LYS A 68 37.12 18.94 -11.20
C LYS A 68 35.79 18.18 -11.16
N ARG A 69 35.24 17.76 -12.30
CA ARG A 69 33.95 17.05 -12.39
C ARG A 69 34.13 15.53 -12.21
N THR A 70 34.74 15.13 -11.09
CA THR A 70 35.19 13.74 -10.87
C THR A 70 34.14 12.84 -10.21
N LYS A 71 33.28 13.41 -9.37
CA LYS A 71 32.30 12.69 -8.56
C LYS A 71 30.99 12.44 -9.31
N THR A 72 30.58 11.19 -9.39
CA THR A 72 29.28 10.81 -9.99
C THR A 72 28.12 11.29 -9.13
N ILE A 73 27.14 11.90 -9.79
CA ILE A 73 25.88 12.36 -9.22
C ILE A 73 24.77 11.45 -9.72
N HIS A 74 24.20 10.66 -8.82
CA HIS A 74 23.11 9.74 -9.10
C HIS A 74 21.77 10.46 -8.95
N VAL A 75 21.07 10.67 -10.05
CA VAL A 75 19.72 11.23 -10.05
C VAL A 75 18.73 10.08 -10.00
N ILE A 76 17.94 9.99 -8.94
CA ILE A 76 16.97 8.90 -8.75
C ILE A 76 15.55 9.41 -8.80
N THR A 77 14.68 8.66 -9.48
CA THR A 77 13.22 8.82 -9.44
C THR A 77 12.58 7.46 -9.22
N THR A 78 11.38 7.39 -8.65
CA THR A 78 10.69 6.12 -8.39
C THR A 78 9.36 6.09 -9.13
N ASP A 79 9.19 5.13 -10.03
CA ASP A 79 7.89 4.83 -10.65
C ASP A 79 7.17 3.79 -9.79
N THR A 80 5.97 4.15 -9.32
CA THR A 80 5.15 3.26 -8.50
C THR A 80 4.20 2.39 -9.33
N PHE A 81 4.23 2.48 -10.67
CA PHE A 81 3.28 1.87 -11.62
C PHE A 81 1.84 2.39 -11.53
N VAL A 82 1.54 3.26 -10.57
CA VAL A 82 0.21 3.85 -10.37
C VAL A 82 0.24 5.37 -10.28
N GLU A 83 1.32 6.00 -10.76
CA GLU A 83 1.38 7.46 -10.94
C GLU A 83 0.41 7.91 -12.03
N ASN A 84 -0.08 9.15 -11.96
CA ASN A 84 -0.91 9.71 -13.04
C ASN A 84 -0.21 9.52 -14.41
N PRO A 85 -0.88 8.96 -15.44
CA PRO A 85 -0.23 8.60 -16.70
C PRO A 85 0.48 9.77 -17.41
N ILE A 86 -0.10 10.96 -17.40
CA ILE A 86 0.49 12.15 -18.02
C ILE A 86 1.76 12.55 -17.27
N VAL A 87 1.72 12.48 -15.94
CA VAL A 87 2.88 12.78 -15.09
C VAL A 87 3.97 11.71 -15.26
N ALA A 88 3.60 10.44 -15.36
CA ALA A 88 4.53 9.35 -15.61
C ALA A 88 5.24 9.52 -16.97
N ALA A 89 4.51 9.88 -18.02
CA ALA A 89 5.07 10.20 -19.33
C ALA A 89 6.02 11.40 -19.27
N TRP A 90 5.63 12.47 -18.57
CA TRP A 90 6.49 13.65 -18.32
C TRP A 90 7.80 13.28 -17.63
N VAL A 91 7.73 12.45 -16.58
CA VAL A 91 8.90 11.98 -15.82
C VAL A 91 9.82 11.14 -16.71
N ARG A 92 9.29 10.19 -17.47
CA ARG A 92 10.07 9.34 -18.39
C ARG A 92 10.79 10.17 -19.45
N LYS A 93 10.07 11.09 -20.11
CA LYS A 93 10.64 12.02 -21.08
C LYS A 93 11.74 12.89 -20.46
N SER A 94 11.49 13.44 -19.27
CA SER A 94 12.48 14.28 -18.57
C SER A 94 13.73 13.49 -18.18
N LEU A 95 13.59 12.21 -17.82
CA LEU A 95 14.70 11.32 -17.50
C LEU A 95 15.54 10.98 -18.74
N GLU A 96 14.89 10.74 -19.88
CA GLU A 96 15.58 10.50 -21.16
C GLU A 96 16.35 11.74 -21.62
N GLN A 97 15.73 12.92 -21.55
CA GLN A 97 16.39 14.20 -21.82
C GLN A 97 17.59 14.41 -20.90
N LEU A 98 17.44 14.11 -19.60
CA LEU A 98 18.55 14.20 -18.65
C LEU A 98 19.72 13.28 -19.03
N LYS A 99 19.44 12.02 -19.41
CA LYS A 99 20.47 11.08 -19.86
C LYS A 99 21.18 11.57 -21.13
N ALA A 100 20.41 12.04 -22.11
CA ALA A 100 20.96 12.57 -23.36
C ALA A 100 21.82 13.82 -23.13
N GLY A 101 21.28 14.80 -22.40
CA GLY A 101 21.98 16.05 -22.07
C GLY A 101 23.22 15.83 -21.23
N SER A 102 23.20 14.85 -20.30
CA SER A 102 24.37 14.52 -19.47
C SER A 102 25.52 13.97 -20.31
N LYS A 103 25.20 13.11 -21.28
CA LYS A 103 26.18 12.55 -22.22
C LYS A 103 26.72 13.61 -23.18
N GLU A 104 25.85 14.43 -23.75
CA GLU A 104 26.23 15.50 -24.69
C GLU A 104 27.15 16.53 -24.05
N LYS A 105 26.81 17.00 -22.84
CA LYS A 105 27.54 18.06 -22.13
C LYS A 105 28.63 17.51 -21.20
N LYS A 106 28.90 16.20 -21.25
CA LYS A 106 29.91 15.50 -20.42
C LYS A 106 29.75 15.82 -18.92
N MET A 107 28.53 15.76 -18.43
CA MET A 107 28.23 15.95 -17.01
C MET A 107 28.36 14.62 -16.26
N PRO A 108 28.87 14.63 -15.02
CA PRO A 108 29.02 13.42 -14.21
C PRO A 108 27.68 13.02 -13.57
N ILE A 109 26.62 12.94 -14.37
CA ILE A 109 25.25 12.67 -13.90
C ILE A 109 24.76 11.35 -14.48
N GLU A 110 24.29 10.46 -13.61
CA GLU A 110 23.66 9.20 -13.98
C GLU A 110 22.23 9.14 -13.47
N ALA A 111 21.28 8.89 -14.37
CA ALA A 111 19.86 8.92 -14.05
C ALA A 111 19.27 7.50 -13.93
N HIS A 112 18.62 7.22 -12.80
CA HIS A 112 18.11 5.90 -12.42
C HIS A 112 16.59 5.96 -12.18
N LEU A 113 15.86 5.08 -12.87
CA LEU A 113 14.43 4.85 -12.63
C LEU A 113 14.28 3.64 -11.71
N LEU A 114 13.85 3.88 -10.47
CA LEU A 114 13.65 2.86 -9.46
C LEU A 114 12.22 2.34 -9.53
N HIS A 115 12.04 1.05 -9.22
CA HIS A 115 10.75 0.39 -9.16
C HIS A 115 10.60 -0.36 -7.82
N PRO A 116 9.38 -0.49 -7.29
CA PRO A 116 9.11 -1.44 -6.21
C PRO A 116 9.36 -2.89 -6.63
N SER A 117 9.67 -3.74 -5.65
CA SER A 117 9.58 -5.19 -5.84
C SER A 117 8.16 -5.56 -6.27
N VAL A 118 8.01 -6.53 -7.17
CA VAL A 118 6.70 -7.00 -7.68
C VAL A 118 5.75 -7.34 -6.52
N GLN A 119 6.23 -8.02 -5.47
CA GLN A 119 5.40 -8.40 -4.30
C GLN A 119 4.89 -7.20 -3.47
N GLY A 120 5.47 -6.01 -3.69
CA GLY A 120 5.19 -4.76 -3.00
C GLY A 120 4.44 -3.74 -3.85
N THR A 121 4.09 -4.07 -5.10
CA THR A 121 3.31 -3.16 -5.96
C THR A 121 1.87 -3.04 -5.47
N PHE A 122 1.16 -2.02 -5.99
CA PHE A 122 -0.18 -1.70 -5.56
C PHE A 122 -1.15 -2.84 -5.84
N TRP A 123 -1.16 -3.35 -7.07
CA TRP A 123 -2.10 -4.39 -7.50
C TRP A 123 -1.78 -5.74 -6.89
N VAL A 124 -0.51 -6.11 -6.73
CA VAL A 124 -0.17 -7.37 -6.04
C VAL A 124 -0.62 -7.32 -4.57
N CYS A 125 -0.48 -6.17 -3.90
CA CYS A 125 -0.98 -6.02 -2.53
C CYS A 125 -2.51 -6.04 -2.47
N LEU A 126 -3.19 -5.28 -3.35
CA LEU A 126 -4.65 -5.13 -3.30
C LEU A 126 -5.40 -6.33 -3.88
N ILE A 127 -5.05 -6.76 -5.10
CA ILE A 127 -5.69 -7.87 -5.84
C ILE A 127 -5.10 -9.21 -5.41
N GLY A 128 -3.77 -9.31 -5.32
CA GLY A 128 -3.11 -10.55 -4.91
C GLY A 128 -3.40 -10.88 -3.45
N LYS A 129 -2.90 -10.05 -2.52
CA LYS A 129 -3.01 -10.30 -1.07
C LYS A 129 -4.36 -9.93 -0.48
N GLY A 130 -5.14 -9.09 -1.17
CA GLY A 130 -6.42 -8.59 -0.69
C GLY A 130 -6.31 -7.41 0.26
N TYR A 131 -5.21 -6.64 0.28
CA TYR A 131 -5.11 -5.51 1.18
C TYR A 131 -6.18 -4.46 0.88
N PRO A 132 -6.88 -3.92 1.90
CA PRO A 132 -7.79 -2.81 1.69
C PRO A 132 -7.02 -1.58 1.19
N SER A 133 -7.72 -0.70 0.46
CA SER A 133 -7.16 0.55 -0.03
C SER A 133 -6.46 1.34 1.09
N PRO A 134 -5.29 1.97 0.84
CA PRO A 134 -4.54 2.70 1.87
C PRO A 134 -5.36 3.81 2.54
N ARG A 135 -5.38 3.85 3.87
CA ARG A 135 -6.06 4.92 4.63
C ARG A 135 -5.21 5.42 5.78
N ASN A 136 -5.66 6.50 6.43
CA ASN A 136 -5.07 6.96 7.69
C ASN A 136 -5.05 5.81 8.71
N GLY A 137 -3.87 5.49 9.24
CA GLY A 137 -3.65 4.35 10.16
C GLY A 137 -3.26 3.04 9.47
N PHE A 138 -3.53 2.87 8.18
CA PHE A 138 -3.14 1.68 7.40
C PHE A 138 -2.57 2.06 6.03
N ARG A 139 -1.53 2.91 6.04
CA ARG A 139 -0.88 3.45 4.83
C ARG A 139 0.29 2.55 4.40
N TRP A 140 -0.03 1.38 3.87
CA TRP A 140 0.96 0.37 3.48
C TRP A 140 1.76 0.70 2.20
N CYS A 141 1.20 1.53 1.31
CA CYS A 141 1.75 1.80 -0.02
C CYS A 141 3.04 2.63 0.02
N THR A 142 3.15 3.61 0.93
CA THR A 142 4.29 4.56 0.92
C THR A 142 5.59 3.90 1.31
N GLU A 143 5.56 3.04 2.33
CA GLU A 143 6.74 2.29 2.73
C GLU A 143 7.23 1.38 1.59
N ARG A 144 6.35 0.56 1.04
CA ARG A 144 6.69 -0.46 0.03
C ARG A 144 7.09 0.14 -1.31
N MET A 145 6.33 1.14 -1.76
CA MET A 145 6.42 1.62 -3.14
C MET A 145 7.33 2.83 -3.31
N LYS A 146 7.52 3.64 -2.25
CA LYS A 146 8.32 4.88 -2.32
C LYS A 146 9.58 4.81 -1.47
N ILE A 147 9.48 4.30 -0.24
CA ILE A 147 10.61 4.31 0.71
C ILE A 147 11.57 3.15 0.45
N GLN A 148 11.06 1.92 0.29
CA GLN A 148 11.91 0.73 0.13
C GLN A 148 12.82 0.76 -1.12
N PRO A 149 12.34 1.16 -2.32
CA PRO A 149 13.20 1.23 -3.51
C PRO A 149 14.36 2.22 -3.34
N VAL A 150 14.06 3.41 -2.80
CA VAL A 150 15.05 4.44 -2.51
C VAL A 150 16.03 3.99 -1.44
N ASN A 151 15.53 3.40 -0.34
CA ASN A 151 16.38 2.89 0.73
C ASN A 151 17.29 1.75 0.25
N HIS A 152 16.82 0.88 -0.63
CA HIS A 152 17.63 -0.16 -1.24
C HIS A 152 18.79 0.45 -2.05
N PHE A 153 18.48 1.40 -2.94
CA PHE A 153 19.49 2.11 -3.71
C PHE A 153 20.53 2.82 -2.82
N ILE A 154 20.08 3.57 -1.81
CA ILE A 154 20.98 4.26 -0.87
C ILE A 154 21.88 3.27 -0.14
N ARG A 155 21.36 2.12 0.32
CA ARG A 155 22.17 1.11 1.02
C ARG A 155 23.23 0.50 0.12
N GLU A 156 22.93 0.24 -1.15
CA GLU A 156 23.94 -0.26 -2.11
C GLU A 156 25.04 0.78 -2.32
N MET A 157 24.70 2.07 -2.42
CA MET A 157 25.68 3.15 -2.51
C MET A 157 26.54 3.27 -1.25
N VAL A 158 25.94 3.21 -0.06
CA VAL A 158 26.68 3.23 1.22
C VAL A 158 27.59 2.00 1.34
N ARG A 159 27.14 0.83 0.88
CA ARG A 159 27.96 -0.39 0.89
C ARG A 159 29.17 -0.29 -0.04
N GLY A 160 29.03 0.38 -1.19
CA GLY A 160 30.12 0.58 -2.15
C GLY A 160 31.11 1.69 -1.77
N HIS A 161 30.63 2.77 -1.15
CA HIS A 161 31.39 4.01 -0.97
C HIS A 161 31.59 4.44 0.50
N GLY A 162 31.00 3.71 1.45
CA GLY A 162 31.08 4.00 2.89
C GLY A 162 30.08 5.05 3.38
N GLU A 163 29.87 6.12 2.61
CA GLU A 163 28.97 7.23 2.92
C GLU A 163 28.27 7.75 1.65
N THR A 164 27.16 8.47 1.79
CA THR A 164 26.50 9.19 0.67
C THR A 164 25.83 10.48 1.12
N ILE A 165 25.72 11.45 0.19
CA ILE A 165 24.98 12.70 0.40
C ILE A 165 23.70 12.65 -0.44
N VAL A 166 22.55 12.79 0.21
CA VAL A 166 21.23 12.82 -0.41
C VAL A 166 20.75 14.26 -0.49
N VAL A 167 20.58 14.76 -1.71
CA VAL A 167 20.10 16.11 -1.98
C VAL A 167 18.58 16.08 -2.15
N LEU A 168 17.86 16.87 -1.34
CA LEU A 168 16.40 16.91 -1.29
C LEU A 168 15.84 18.33 -1.40
N GLY A 169 14.66 18.43 -2.01
CA GLY A 169 13.91 19.69 -2.19
C GLY A 169 12.90 20.05 -1.12
N THR A 170 13.20 19.70 0.12
CA THR A 170 12.38 20.09 1.26
C THR A 170 12.58 21.56 1.59
N ARG A 171 11.49 22.29 1.85
CA ARG A 171 11.52 23.71 2.22
C ARG A 171 10.76 23.95 3.52
N LYS A 172 11.29 24.84 4.36
CA LYS A 172 10.65 25.25 5.62
C LYS A 172 9.29 25.92 5.37
N ALA A 173 9.17 26.64 4.25
CA ALA A 173 7.94 27.30 3.82
C ALA A 173 6.81 26.34 3.40
N GLU A 174 7.03 25.02 3.31
CA GLU A 174 5.96 24.08 2.92
C GLU A 174 4.93 23.83 4.03
N SER A 175 5.33 23.81 5.30
CA SER A 175 4.43 23.71 6.46
C SER A 175 5.15 23.96 7.78
N THR A 176 4.41 24.43 8.79
CA THR A 176 4.91 24.59 10.17
C THR A 176 5.50 23.31 10.75
N LYS A 177 4.85 22.16 10.49
CA LYS A 177 5.33 20.85 10.93
C LYS A 177 6.67 20.47 10.25
N ARG A 178 6.82 20.72 8.95
CA ARG A 178 8.09 20.48 8.24
C ARG A 178 9.20 21.38 8.75
N ALA A 179 8.92 22.67 8.96
CA ALA A 179 9.89 23.60 9.54
C ALA A 179 10.40 23.14 10.91
N ALA A 180 9.50 22.68 11.80
CA ALA A 180 9.89 22.16 13.11
C ALA A 180 10.75 20.89 13.01
N THR A 181 10.43 19.98 12.09
CA THR A 181 11.24 18.77 11.85
C THR A 181 12.62 19.13 11.30
N MET A 182 12.69 20.01 10.30
CA MET A 182 13.98 20.46 9.73
C MET A 182 14.87 21.09 10.79
N LYS A 183 14.32 21.95 11.66
CA LYS A 183 15.07 22.58 12.77
C LYS A 183 15.63 21.56 13.77
N LYS A 184 14.94 20.44 14.00
CA LYS A 184 15.47 19.35 14.83
C LYS A 184 16.65 18.64 14.17
N HIS A 185 16.59 18.41 12.87
CA HIS A 185 17.69 17.80 12.12
C HIS A 185 18.88 18.75 11.98
N GLU A 186 18.64 20.06 11.86
CA GLU A 186 19.66 21.11 11.86
C GLU A 186 20.49 21.09 13.15
N ALA A 187 19.85 20.90 14.31
CA ALA A 187 20.55 20.84 15.60
C ALA A 187 21.51 19.64 15.74
N GLY A 188 21.33 18.61 14.91
CA GLY A 188 22.18 17.42 14.86
C GLY A 188 23.27 17.44 13.78
N ARG A 189 23.45 18.57 13.08
CA ARG A 189 24.46 18.71 12.02
C ARG A 189 25.87 18.58 12.59
N LEU A 190 26.64 17.62 12.08
CA LEU A 190 28.07 17.47 12.37
C LEU A 190 28.94 18.30 11.41
N ARG A 191 28.42 18.59 10.22
CA ARG A 191 29.02 19.47 9.20
C ARG A 191 27.99 20.52 8.83
N ASP A 192 28.46 21.72 8.55
CA ASP A 192 27.56 22.81 8.18
C ASP A 192 26.70 22.40 6.97
N ARG A 193 25.40 22.71 7.00
CA ARG A 193 24.38 22.34 5.98
C ARG A 193 24.09 20.85 5.74
N LEU A 194 24.87 19.92 6.29
CA LEU A 194 24.66 18.47 6.14
C LEU A 194 24.02 17.86 7.38
N SER A 195 22.73 17.54 7.28
CA SER A 195 21.97 16.93 8.37
C SER A 195 22.08 15.40 8.32
N PRO A 196 22.24 14.69 9.45
CA PRO A 196 22.24 13.23 9.44
C PRO A 196 20.86 12.68 9.06
N ASN A 197 20.84 11.59 8.29
CA ASN A 197 19.62 10.84 8.00
C ASN A 197 19.24 9.96 9.20
N ALA A 198 18.03 10.14 9.73
CA ALA A 198 17.58 9.42 10.93
C ALA A 198 17.38 7.90 10.72
N HIS A 199 17.14 7.46 9.48
CA HIS A 199 16.78 6.06 9.18
C HIS A 199 17.85 5.29 8.42
N LEU A 200 18.85 5.97 7.86
CA LEU A 200 19.92 5.37 7.08
C LEU A 200 21.26 5.85 7.63
N PRO A 201 21.97 5.01 8.42
CA PRO A 201 23.33 5.30 8.84
C PRO A 201 24.23 5.62 7.65
N ASN A 202 25.18 6.54 7.83
CA ASN A 202 26.12 7.00 6.80
C ASN A 202 25.43 7.60 5.55
N SER A 203 24.23 8.16 5.73
CA SER A 203 23.58 9.01 4.75
C SER A 203 23.42 10.41 5.33
N LEU A 204 23.96 11.41 4.65
CA LEU A 204 23.80 12.83 4.98
C LEU A 204 22.74 13.43 4.06
N VAL A 205 22.00 14.42 4.54
CA VAL A 205 20.95 15.12 3.80
C VAL A 205 21.38 16.57 3.58
N TYR A 206 21.32 16.98 2.33
CA TYR A 206 21.57 18.35 1.89
C TYR A 206 20.29 18.95 1.28
N SER A 207 19.92 20.16 1.69
CA SER A 207 18.67 20.82 1.27
C SER A 207 18.93 22.25 0.83
N PRO A 208 19.45 22.46 -0.41
CA PRO A 208 19.96 23.76 -0.85
C PRO A 208 18.89 24.86 -0.91
N ILE A 209 17.63 24.50 -1.13
CA ILE A 209 16.52 25.45 -1.24
C ILE A 209 15.66 25.50 0.05
N GLU A 210 16.21 25.10 1.20
CA GLU A 210 15.45 24.98 2.47
C GLU A 210 14.71 26.26 2.87
N ASP A 211 15.27 27.42 2.53
CA ASP A 211 14.75 28.75 2.85
C ASP A 211 13.98 29.41 1.69
N TRP A 212 13.77 28.71 0.57
CA TRP A 212 13.04 29.25 -0.59
C TRP A 212 11.51 29.21 -0.43
N ARG A 213 10.85 30.25 -0.95
CA ARG A 213 9.39 30.35 -1.11
C ARG A 213 8.94 29.76 -2.45
N ASN A 214 7.63 29.57 -2.58
CA ASN A 214 7.08 28.89 -3.76
C ASN A 214 7.19 29.73 -5.04
N ASP A 215 7.00 31.05 -4.92
CA ASP A 215 7.20 32.02 -5.99
C ASP A 215 8.66 32.07 -6.46
N GLU A 216 9.61 32.04 -5.53
CA GLU A 216 11.05 32.05 -5.87
C GLU A 216 11.48 30.82 -6.67
N VAL A 217 10.94 29.64 -6.34
CA VAL A 217 11.17 28.41 -7.14
C VAL A 217 10.66 28.59 -8.57
N TRP A 218 9.48 29.18 -8.76
CA TRP A 218 8.92 29.41 -10.09
C TRP A 218 9.62 30.53 -10.85
N ILE A 219 10.04 31.60 -10.17
CA ILE A 219 10.86 32.66 -10.75
C ILE A 219 12.14 32.04 -11.30
N TYR A 220 12.81 31.20 -10.51
CA TYR A 220 14.01 30.50 -10.95
C TYR A 220 13.77 29.58 -12.16
N LEU A 221 12.75 28.72 -12.11
CA LEU A 221 12.47 27.82 -13.23
C LEU A 221 12.08 28.56 -14.52
N ASN A 222 11.41 29.70 -14.42
CA ASN A 222 10.99 30.47 -15.60
C ASN A 222 12.09 31.37 -16.17
N GLN A 223 13.05 31.82 -15.35
CA GLN A 223 14.13 32.71 -15.78
C GLN A 223 15.37 31.96 -16.26
N TRP A 224 15.66 30.78 -15.71
CA TRP A 224 16.81 29.96 -16.11
C TRP A 224 16.36 28.79 -16.98
N GLU A 225 17.01 28.64 -18.13
CA GLU A 225 16.75 27.55 -19.05
C GLU A 225 17.05 26.19 -18.42
N ASN A 226 16.32 25.16 -18.86
CA ASN A 226 16.58 23.81 -18.44
C ASN A 226 17.84 23.27 -19.14
N PRO A 227 18.89 22.88 -18.40
CA PRO A 227 20.19 22.64 -19.00
C PRO A 227 20.32 21.28 -19.66
N TRP A 228 19.35 20.36 -19.52
CA TRP A 228 19.32 19.06 -20.20
C TRP A 228 18.28 18.98 -21.32
N GLY A 229 17.80 20.14 -21.82
CA GLY A 229 16.95 20.21 -23.01
C GLY A 229 15.45 20.07 -22.76
N GLY A 230 15.01 20.07 -21.50
CA GLY A 230 13.59 20.19 -21.14
C GLY A 230 13.06 21.61 -21.37
N ASN A 231 11.75 21.81 -21.25
CA ASN A 231 11.15 23.14 -21.25
C ASN A 231 10.42 23.37 -19.92
N ASN A 232 10.92 24.32 -19.12
CA ASN A 232 10.30 24.66 -17.85
C ASN A 232 8.89 25.28 -18.02
N LYS A 233 8.57 25.81 -19.20
CA LYS A 233 7.20 26.26 -19.55
C LYS A 233 6.23 25.09 -19.71
N ASP A 234 6.69 23.93 -20.15
CA ASP A 234 5.86 22.73 -20.25
C ASP A 234 5.52 22.22 -18.84
N LEU A 235 6.49 22.26 -17.92
CA LEU A 235 6.26 22.00 -16.50
C LEU A 235 5.24 22.97 -15.92
N PHE A 236 5.37 24.27 -16.20
CA PHE A 236 4.40 25.28 -15.77
C PHE A 236 3.00 25.00 -16.33
N THR A 237 2.91 24.61 -17.60
CA THR A 237 1.65 24.25 -18.28
C THR A 237 1.01 23.02 -17.65
N LEU A 238 1.80 22.01 -17.29
CA LEU A 238 1.32 20.83 -16.56
C LEU A 238 0.71 21.21 -15.20
N TYR A 239 1.36 22.09 -14.45
CA TYR A 239 0.81 22.61 -13.18
C TYR A 239 -0.45 23.44 -13.39
N ARG A 240 -0.50 24.27 -14.44
CA ARG A 240 -1.67 25.09 -14.79
C ARG A 240 -2.89 24.23 -15.14
N GLY A 241 -2.73 23.24 -16.00
CA GLY A 241 -3.82 22.33 -16.40
C GLY A 241 -4.37 21.48 -15.25
N ALA A 242 -3.61 21.35 -14.15
CA ALA A 242 -4.01 20.63 -12.94
C ALA A 242 -4.65 21.52 -11.87
N THR A 243 -5.04 22.76 -12.21
CA THR A 243 -5.78 23.68 -11.33
C THR A 243 -7.21 23.85 -11.83
N THR A 244 -8.17 23.95 -10.91
CA THR A 244 -9.61 23.97 -11.22
C THR A 244 -10.04 25.14 -12.09
N ASP A 245 -9.33 26.27 -12.00
CA ASP A 245 -9.69 27.48 -12.74
C ASP A 245 -8.86 27.66 -14.02
N ASN A 246 -7.95 26.71 -14.31
CA ASN A 246 -6.94 26.81 -15.38
C ASN A 246 -6.08 28.10 -15.34
N GLU A 247 -6.17 28.82 -14.22
CA GLU A 247 -5.45 30.05 -13.96
C GLU A 247 -4.24 29.75 -13.08
N CYS A 248 -3.06 30.07 -13.61
CA CYS A 248 -1.89 30.29 -12.79
C CYS A 248 -1.46 31.74 -12.98
N PRO A 249 -1.75 32.65 -12.03
CA PRO A 249 -1.24 33.99 -12.12
C PRO A 249 0.29 33.91 -12.19
N LEU A 250 0.85 34.36 -13.31
CA LEU A 250 2.27 34.65 -13.40
C LEU A 250 2.52 35.68 -12.31
N VAL A 251 3.24 35.28 -11.26
CA VAL A 251 3.41 36.09 -10.05
C VAL A 251 4.22 37.33 -10.42
N VAL A 252 3.53 38.41 -10.81
CA VAL A 252 4.12 39.75 -10.97
C VAL A 252 4.12 40.47 -9.61
N ASP A 253 3.29 40.02 -8.65
CA ASP A 253 3.21 40.55 -7.29
C ASP A 253 3.08 39.42 -6.24
N THR A 254 3.84 39.54 -5.15
CA THR A 254 3.92 38.63 -3.99
C THR A 254 2.59 38.42 -3.25
N SER A 255 1.59 39.25 -3.53
CA SER A 255 0.24 39.21 -2.95
C SER A 255 -0.68 38.13 -3.56
N THR A 256 -0.35 37.61 -4.75
CA THR A 256 -1.20 36.66 -5.49
C THR A 256 -0.74 35.21 -5.24
N PRO A 257 -1.63 34.28 -4.86
CA PRO A 257 -1.26 32.88 -4.66
C PRO A 257 -0.73 32.24 -5.95
N SER A 258 0.53 31.81 -5.96
CA SER A 258 1.15 31.11 -7.09
C SER A 258 0.55 29.71 -7.31
N CYS A 259 0.39 29.25 -8.56
CA CYS A 259 0.12 27.83 -8.80
C CYS A 259 1.27 26.97 -8.26
N GLY A 260 0.96 25.82 -7.66
CA GLY A 260 1.94 25.01 -6.93
C GLY A 260 1.38 24.28 -5.72
N SER A 261 0.10 24.53 -5.39
CA SER A 261 -0.69 23.71 -4.47
C SER A 261 -1.16 22.40 -5.10
N SER A 262 -1.28 22.32 -6.42
CA SER A 262 -1.60 21.07 -7.14
C SER A 262 -0.51 20.03 -6.90
N ARG A 263 -0.90 18.95 -6.23
CA ARG A 263 -0.01 17.83 -5.90
C ARG A 263 -0.29 16.68 -6.85
N PHE A 264 0.68 16.37 -7.68
CA PHE A 264 0.67 15.15 -8.47
C PHE A 264 0.99 13.95 -7.58
N GLY A 265 0.25 12.87 -7.77
CA GLY A 265 0.48 11.64 -7.05
C GLY A 265 -0.12 10.44 -7.79
N CYS A 266 -0.22 9.35 -7.05
CA CYS A 266 -0.78 8.11 -7.57
C CYS A 266 -2.27 8.30 -7.87
N TRP A 267 -2.73 7.89 -9.05
CA TRP A 267 -4.14 8.03 -9.45
C TRP A 267 -5.08 7.15 -8.61
N VAL A 268 -4.55 6.12 -7.95
CA VAL A 268 -5.28 5.23 -7.00
C VAL A 268 -5.34 5.77 -5.56
N CYS A 269 -4.89 6.99 -5.30
CA CYS A 269 -4.70 7.48 -3.93
C CYS A 269 -6.03 7.78 -3.20
N THR A 270 -6.25 7.08 -2.08
CA THR A 270 -7.40 7.21 -1.17
C THR A 270 -7.07 7.96 0.13
N MET A 271 -5.88 8.60 0.21
CA MET A 271 -5.48 9.41 1.38
C MET A 271 -6.10 10.81 1.39
N VAL A 272 -6.58 11.25 0.23
CA VAL A 272 -7.36 12.48 0.03
C VAL A 272 -8.74 12.06 -0.43
N ASN A 273 -9.78 12.83 -0.13
CA ASN A 273 -11.16 12.48 -0.49
C ASN A 273 -11.45 12.53 -2.00
N GLN A 274 -10.69 13.35 -2.75
CA GLN A 274 -10.85 13.53 -4.19
C GLN A 274 -9.51 13.86 -4.84
N ASP A 275 -9.27 13.31 -6.02
CA ASP A 275 -8.15 13.72 -6.88
C ASP A 275 -8.55 14.95 -7.71
N LYS A 276 -8.44 16.12 -7.09
CA LYS A 276 -8.77 17.40 -7.74
C LYS A 276 -7.87 17.68 -8.95
N SER A 277 -6.63 17.21 -8.94
CA SER A 277 -5.69 17.43 -10.04
C SER A 277 -6.10 16.66 -11.30
N MET A 278 -6.42 15.37 -11.17
CA MET A 278 -6.85 14.56 -12.29
C MET A 278 -8.24 15.00 -12.79
N GLN A 279 -9.15 15.35 -11.88
CA GLN A 279 -10.45 15.95 -12.23
C GLN A 279 -10.28 17.24 -13.02
N ALA A 280 -9.43 18.16 -12.55
CA ALA A 280 -9.16 19.42 -13.24
C ALA A 280 -8.52 19.18 -14.62
N MET A 281 -7.58 18.23 -14.75
CA MET A 281 -6.99 17.91 -16.05
C MET A 281 -8.02 17.44 -17.06
N ILE A 282 -8.98 16.59 -16.64
CA ILE A 282 -10.05 16.09 -17.51
C ILE A 282 -11.03 17.22 -17.86
N GLN A 283 -11.40 18.05 -16.89
CA GLN A 283 -12.35 19.15 -17.10
C GLN A 283 -11.79 20.28 -17.97
N ASN A 284 -10.49 20.57 -17.84
CA ASN A 284 -9.83 21.65 -18.57
C ASN A 284 -9.48 21.28 -20.01
N ASP A 285 -9.52 20.00 -20.37
CA ASP A 285 -9.04 19.50 -21.66
C ASP A 285 -9.79 18.23 -22.07
N GLU A 286 -10.66 18.35 -23.06
CA GLU A 286 -11.46 17.23 -23.59
C GLU A 286 -10.58 16.10 -24.13
N GLU A 287 -9.37 16.38 -24.61
CA GLU A 287 -8.43 15.34 -25.08
C GLU A 287 -7.91 14.46 -23.94
N LYS A 288 -8.20 14.81 -22.68
CA LYS A 288 -7.82 14.05 -21.48
C LYS A 288 -8.96 13.20 -20.91
N GLU A 289 -10.14 13.20 -21.54
CA GLU A 289 -11.32 12.43 -21.09
C GLU A 289 -11.05 10.91 -21.02
N TRP A 290 -10.11 10.40 -21.82
CA TRP A 290 -9.68 8.99 -21.75
C TRP A 290 -9.17 8.57 -20.37
N MET A 291 -8.78 9.50 -19.48
CA MET A 291 -8.39 9.18 -18.10
C MET A 291 -9.58 8.91 -17.17
N GLN A 292 -10.82 9.15 -17.58
CA GLN A 292 -12.03 8.96 -16.77
C GLN A 292 -12.13 7.58 -16.10
N PRO A 293 -11.81 6.45 -16.76
CA PRO A 293 -11.84 5.13 -16.11
C PRO A 293 -10.94 5.01 -14.88
N LEU A 294 -9.82 5.75 -14.84
CA LEU A 294 -8.91 5.78 -13.68
C LEU A 294 -9.54 6.50 -12.50
N LEU A 295 -10.23 7.62 -12.77
CA LEU A 295 -10.97 8.37 -11.76
C LEU A 295 -12.10 7.54 -11.18
N ASP A 296 -12.81 6.78 -12.02
CA ASP A 296 -13.91 5.92 -11.61
C ASP A 296 -13.43 4.81 -10.67
N ILE A 297 -12.33 4.12 -11.02
CA ILE A 297 -11.71 3.11 -10.16
C ILE A 297 -11.28 3.74 -8.83
N ARG A 298 -10.62 4.91 -8.86
CA ARG A 298 -10.19 5.59 -7.64
C ARG A 298 -11.37 5.91 -6.72
N ASN A 299 -12.48 6.38 -7.26
CA ASN A 299 -13.68 6.69 -6.48
C ASN A 299 -14.32 5.42 -5.92
N GLU A 300 -14.30 4.33 -6.68
CA GLU A 300 -14.74 3.02 -6.21
C GLU A 300 -13.85 2.45 -5.09
N LEU A 301 -12.56 2.79 -5.06
CA LEU A 301 -11.65 2.42 -3.98
C LEU A 301 -11.85 3.25 -2.69
N ASP A 302 -12.40 4.46 -2.79
CA ASP A 302 -12.52 5.45 -1.69
C ASP A 302 -13.82 5.34 -0.88
N ILE A 303 -14.11 4.15 -0.35
CA ILE A 303 -15.48 3.80 0.09
C ILE A 303 -15.88 4.06 1.56
N GLN A 304 -15.19 4.74 2.48
CA GLN A 304 -15.63 4.85 3.91
C GLN A 304 -15.86 3.52 4.68
N ASN A 305 -16.86 2.69 4.37
CA ASN A 305 -17.10 1.37 4.95
C ASN A 305 -17.07 0.27 3.87
N ASP A 306 -16.04 -0.56 3.89
CA ASP A 306 -15.84 -1.70 2.98
C ASP A 306 -15.91 -3.07 3.69
N HIS A 307 -16.51 -3.13 4.88
CA HIS A 307 -16.55 -4.34 5.71
C HIS A 307 -17.29 -5.51 5.04
N ASP A 308 -18.29 -5.24 4.21
CA ASP A 308 -19.03 -6.22 3.41
C ASP A 308 -18.17 -6.86 2.30
N LYS A 309 -17.11 -6.15 1.90
CA LYS A 309 -16.19 -6.58 0.85
C LYS A 309 -15.03 -7.42 1.37
N ARG A 310 -14.88 -7.51 2.69
CA ARG A 310 -13.69 -8.02 3.37
C ARG A 310 -14.01 -9.27 4.17
N ASP A 311 -13.01 -10.14 4.27
CA ASP A 311 -13.04 -11.30 5.14
C ASP A 311 -13.18 -10.85 6.60
N PHE A 312 -13.94 -11.59 7.39
CA PHE A 312 -14.12 -11.30 8.81
C PHE A 312 -12.86 -11.67 9.62
N ARG A 313 -11.96 -12.49 9.06
CA ARG A 313 -10.66 -12.89 9.62
C ARG A 313 -9.55 -12.01 9.06
N ARG A 314 -8.51 -11.76 9.85
CA ARG A 314 -7.26 -11.15 9.40
C ARG A 314 -6.54 -12.05 8.39
N ILE A 315 -5.50 -11.54 7.72
CA ILE A 315 -4.80 -12.29 6.67
C ILE A 315 -4.16 -13.62 7.15
N TYR A 316 -3.84 -13.73 8.43
CA TYR A 316 -3.37 -14.96 9.10
C TYR A 316 -4.53 -15.85 9.61
N GLY A 317 -5.77 -15.56 9.21
CA GLY A 317 -6.96 -16.38 9.46
C GLY A 317 -7.58 -16.26 10.85
N ARG A 318 -7.08 -15.38 11.73
CA ARG A 318 -7.66 -15.15 13.05
C ARG A 318 -8.64 -13.98 13.06
N VAL A 319 -9.69 -14.09 13.86
CA VAL A 319 -10.60 -12.99 14.15
C VAL A 319 -9.99 -12.12 15.25
N GLU A 320 -9.90 -10.82 14.99
CA GLU A 320 -9.42 -9.84 15.97
C GLU A 320 -10.51 -8.83 16.28
N LEU A 321 -10.57 -8.44 17.56
CA LEU A 321 -11.54 -7.48 18.07
C LEU A 321 -10.82 -6.17 18.39
N PHE A 322 -11.47 -5.05 18.09
CA PHE A 322 -11.02 -3.70 18.44
C PHE A 322 -12.06 -3.00 19.29
N GLU A 323 -11.57 -2.30 20.31
CA GLU A 323 -12.39 -1.45 21.17
C GLU A 323 -12.45 -0.04 20.59
N ARG A 324 -13.65 0.37 20.19
CA ARG A 324 -13.92 1.72 19.72
C ARG A 324 -14.71 2.47 20.78
N ASN A 325 -14.16 3.57 21.27
CA ASN A 325 -14.91 4.54 22.08
C ASN A 325 -15.96 5.21 21.20
N ILE A 326 -17.24 5.01 21.50
CA ILE A 326 -18.35 5.61 20.74
C ILE A 326 -18.70 7.02 21.27
N GLY A 327 -18.00 7.50 22.29
CA GLY A 327 -18.41 8.66 23.08
C GLY A 327 -19.34 8.26 24.22
N GLU A 328 -19.60 9.18 25.16
CA GLU A 328 -20.42 8.94 26.37
C GLU A 328 -19.90 7.82 27.30
N GLY A 329 -18.59 7.55 27.31
CA GLY A 329 -18.01 6.49 28.14
C GLY A 329 -18.38 5.06 27.71
N LYS A 330 -18.99 4.88 26.54
CA LYS A 330 -19.34 3.56 25.99
C LYS A 330 -18.29 3.06 25.01
N THR A 331 -17.75 1.88 25.28
CA THR A 331 -16.86 1.13 24.39
C THR A 331 -17.66 0.11 23.58
N SER A 332 -17.56 0.17 22.25
CA SER A 332 -18.03 -0.87 21.35
C SER A 332 -16.86 -1.79 20.99
N VAL A 333 -17.13 -3.09 20.95
CA VAL A 333 -16.16 -4.10 20.57
C VAL A 333 -16.58 -4.58 19.19
N GLN A 334 -15.78 -4.29 18.18
CA GLN A 334 -16.08 -4.67 16.79
C GLN A 334 -14.96 -5.53 16.23
N ASN A 335 -15.31 -6.42 15.31
CA ASN A 335 -14.34 -7.21 14.58
C ASN A 335 -13.54 -6.31 13.61
N ILE A 336 -12.24 -6.52 13.53
CA ILE A 336 -11.40 -5.91 12.50
C ILE A 336 -11.44 -6.83 11.27
N PRO A 337 -12.07 -6.42 10.16
CA PRO A 337 -12.04 -7.22 8.94
C PRO A 337 -10.61 -7.34 8.40
N GLY A 338 -10.32 -8.42 7.69
CA GLY A 338 -9.04 -8.67 7.03
C GLY A 338 -9.08 -8.38 5.53
N PRO A 339 -8.56 -9.24 4.66
CA PRO A 339 -8.39 -8.91 3.24
C PRO A 339 -9.71 -8.87 2.45
N TYR A 340 -9.71 -8.28 1.25
CA TYR A 340 -10.80 -8.43 0.28
C TYR A 340 -11.07 -9.90 -0.02
N THR A 341 -12.34 -10.25 -0.14
CA THR A 341 -12.77 -11.62 -0.50
C THR A 341 -12.38 -11.95 -1.94
N LYS A 342 -12.41 -13.24 -2.30
CA LYS A 342 -12.12 -13.72 -3.67
C LYS A 342 -12.85 -12.91 -4.74
N PHE A 343 -14.18 -12.77 -4.58
CA PHE A 343 -15.03 -12.00 -5.48
C PHE A 343 -14.53 -10.57 -5.70
N TRP A 344 -14.21 -9.84 -4.63
CA TRP A 344 -13.75 -8.47 -4.76
C TRP A 344 -12.34 -8.36 -5.35
N ARG A 345 -11.46 -9.34 -5.11
CA ARG A 345 -10.14 -9.40 -5.76
C ARG A 345 -10.27 -9.60 -7.27
N GLU A 346 -11.14 -10.51 -7.70
CA GLU A 346 -11.48 -10.73 -9.12
C GLU A 346 -12.15 -9.52 -9.76
N HIS A 347 -13.03 -8.85 -9.01
CA HIS A 347 -13.66 -7.61 -9.44
C HIS A 347 -12.61 -6.53 -9.73
N TRP A 348 -11.69 -6.28 -8.80
CA TRP A 348 -10.64 -5.28 -9.01
C TRP A 348 -9.72 -5.62 -10.19
N LEU A 349 -9.38 -6.89 -10.39
CA LEU A 349 -8.65 -7.35 -11.56
C LEU A 349 -9.40 -7.04 -12.86
N ARG A 350 -10.71 -7.36 -12.91
CA ARG A 350 -11.56 -7.05 -14.06
C ARG A 350 -11.63 -5.55 -14.31
N ARG A 351 -11.82 -4.74 -13.27
CA ARG A 351 -11.91 -3.27 -13.37
C ARG A 351 -10.64 -2.65 -13.93
N VAL A 352 -9.45 -3.03 -13.44
CA VAL A 352 -8.18 -2.46 -13.93
C VAL A 352 -7.90 -2.89 -15.37
N LEU A 353 -8.19 -4.14 -15.73
CA LEU A 353 -8.02 -4.63 -17.11
C LEU A 353 -9.00 -3.94 -18.07
N GLN A 354 -10.26 -3.73 -17.66
CA GLN A 354 -11.25 -3.01 -18.46
C GLN A 354 -10.80 -1.57 -18.71
N ALA A 355 -10.34 -0.87 -17.66
CA ALA A 355 -9.80 0.48 -17.81
C ALA A 355 -8.58 0.49 -18.73
N GLN A 356 -7.66 -0.46 -18.60
CA GLN A 356 -6.51 -0.57 -19.49
C GLN A 356 -6.96 -0.74 -20.95
N THR A 357 -7.82 -1.72 -21.26
CA THR A 357 -8.32 -1.96 -22.62
C THR A 357 -9.03 -0.73 -23.19
N GLN A 358 -9.89 -0.09 -22.40
CA GLN A 358 -10.61 1.13 -22.82
C GLN A 358 -9.65 2.28 -23.13
N ILE A 359 -8.64 2.50 -22.27
CA ILE A 359 -7.66 3.58 -22.46
C ILE A 359 -6.82 3.32 -23.72
N ARG A 360 -6.38 2.09 -23.97
CA ARG A 360 -5.60 1.75 -25.18
C ARG A 360 -6.36 2.03 -26.48
N GLN A 361 -7.69 2.05 -26.44
CA GLN A 361 -8.55 2.38 -27.59
C GLN A 361 -8.81 3.88 -27.73
N THR A 362 -8.98 4.58 -26.60
CA THR A 362 -9.46 5.98 -26.56
C THR A 362 -8.36 7.01 -26.42
N ALA A 363 -7.20 6.64 -25.87
CA ALA A 363 -6.09 7.56 -25.66
C ALA A 363 -5.43 8.01 -26.97
N PRO A 364 -4.75 9.17 -26.97
CA PRO A 364 -3.87 9.61 -28.05
C PRO A 364 -2.82 8.56 -28.39
N SER A 365 -2.35 8.51 -29.64
CA SER A 365 -1.42 7.49 -30.14
C SER A 365 -0.17 7.30 -29.27
N GLU A 366 0.32 8.38 -28.67
CA GLU A 366 1.50 8.39 -27.80
C GLU A 366 1.27 7.72 -26.43
N MET A 367 0.01 7.46 -26.05
CA MET A 367 -0.40 6.91 -24.76
C MET A 367 -1.17 5.59 -24.87
N ARG A 368 -1.34 5.05 -26.09
CA ARG A 368 -2.09 3.80 -26.35
C ARG A 368 -1.36 2.54 -25.91
N ASP A 369 -0.07 2.62 -25.60
CA ASP A 369 0.74 1.52 -25.09
C ASP A 369 0.72 1.43 -23.55
N ILE A 370 -0.17 2.18 -22.89
CA ILE A 370 -0.27 2.20 -21.44
C ILE A 370 -0.46 0.81 -20.85
N THR A 371 0.22 0.56 -19.74
CA THR A 371 0.11 -0.67 -18.96
C THR A 371 -0.19 -0.27 -17.51
N LEU A 372 -1.44 -0.49 -17.08
CA LEU A 372 -1.92 -0.19 -15.72
C LEU A 372 -1.63 -1.32 -14.74
N ILE A 373 -1.52 -2.55 -15.25
CA ILE A 373 -1.12 -3.74 -14.51
C ILE A 373 -0.17 -4.56 -15.38
N THR A 374 1.02 -4.82 -14.87
CA THR A 374 2.10 -5.46 -15.63
C THR A 374 1.92 -6.99 -15.71
N PRO A 375 2.48 -7.67 -16.72
CA PRO A 375 2.50 -9.14 -16.78
C PRO A 375 3.12 -9.78 -15.54
N GLU A 376 4.16 -9.17 -14.97
CA GLU A 376 4.82 -9.62 -13.74
C GLU A 376 3.89 -9.51 -12.53
N GLU A 377 3.10 -8.44 -12.43
CA GLU A 377 2.08 -8.29 -11.39
C GLU A 377 0.96 -9.33 -11.55
N LEU A 378 0.47 -9.55 -12.77
CA LEU A 378 -0.55 -10.57 -13.05
C LEU A 378 -0.05 -11.98 -12.69
N SER A 379 1.19 -12.28 -13.05
CA SER A 379 1.85 -13.55 -12.73
C SER A 379 1.97 -13.75 -11.22
N GLU A 380 2.42 -12.73 -10.47
CA GLU A 380 2.52 -12.80 -9.00
C GLU A 380 1.13 -12.86 -8.33
N ILE A 381 0.12 -12.17 -8.85
CA ILE A 381 -1.27 -12.28 -8.37
C ILE A 381 -1.76 -13.73 -8.53
N ARG A 382 -1.59 -14.32 -9.71
CA ARG A 382 -1.96 -15.71 -9.98
C ARG A 382 -1.23 -16.68 -9.04
N ARG A 383 0.07 -16.44 -8.78
CA ARG A 383 0.84 -17.21 -7.78
C ARG A 383 0.16 -17.18 -6.42
N ILE A 384 -0.14 -15.99 -5.92
CA ILE A 384 -0.73 -15.80 -4.59
C ILE A 384 -2.08 -16.52 -4.52
N TRP A 385 -2.92 -16.43 -5.56
CA TRP A 385 -4.22 -17.10 -5.59
C TRP A 385 -4.07 -18.63 -5.57
N LEU A 386 -3.20 -19.19 -6.42
CA LEU A 386 -2.99 -20.64 -6.50
C LEU A 386 -2.28 -21.24 -5.29
N GLU A 387 -1.22 -20.58 -4.80
CA GLU A 387 -0.30 -21.14 -3.80
C GLU A 387 -0.65 -20.74 -2.37
N GLU A 388 -1.00 -19.48 -2.13
CA GLU A 388 -1.24 -18.96 -0.77
C GLU A 388 -2.73 -18.95 -0.41
N LYS A 389 -3.63 -18.82 -1.39
CA LYS A 389 -5.09 -18.79 -1.17
C LYS A 389 -5.77 -20.09 -1.53
N HIS A 390 -5.06 -21.01 -2.19
CA HIS A 390 -5.55 -22.33 -2.59
C HIS A 390 -6.74 -22.28 -3.57
N GLU A 391 -6.77 -21.26 -4.43
CA GLU A 391 -7.81 -21.00 -5.44
C GLU A 391 -7.41 -21.62 -6.79
N PHE A 392 -7.46 -22.96 -6.87
CA PHE A 392 -7.03 -23.71 -8.06
C PHE A 392 -8.05 -23.75 -9.20
N ASP A 393 -9.17 -23.02 -9.09
CA ASP A 393 -10.04 -22.71 -10.23
C ASP A 393 -9.36 -21.81 -11.27
N ASP A 394 -8.26 -21.15 -10.86
CA ASP A 394 -7.35 -20.41 -11.73
C ASP A 394 -8.10 -19.36 -12.57
N SER A 395 -8.81 -18.45 -11.88
CA SER A 395 -9.70 -17.48 -12.52
C SER A 395 -8.98 -16.37 -13.29
N LEU A 396 -7.72 -16.06 -12.95
CA LEU A 396 -6.99 -14.92 -13.56
C LEU A 396 -6.84 -15.04 -15.09
N PRO A 397 -6.36 -16.16 -15.67
CA PRO A 397 -6.28 -16.31 -17.12
C PRO A 397 -7.64 -16.15 -17.82
N LYS A 398 -8.73 -16.61 -17.19
CA LYS A 398 -10.09 -16.49 -17.74
C LYS A 398 -10.53 -15.03 -17.76
N ILE A 399 -10.39 -14.32 -16.64
CA ILE A 399 -10.71 -12.89 -16.52
C ILE A 399 -9.90 -12.07 -17.53
N TYR A 400 -8.61 -12.39 -17.70
CA TYR A 400 -7.76 -11.70 -18.67
C TYR A 400 -8.27 -11.89 -20.10
N ALA A 401 -8.56 -13.13 -20.51
CA ALA A 401 -9.08 -13.42 -21.85
C ALA A 401 -10.47 -12.81 -22.10
N GLU A 402 -11.36 -12.86 -21.10
CA GLU A 402 -12.69 -12.25 -21.18
C GLU A 402 -12.64 -10.74 -21.42
N VAL A 403 -11.70 -10.04 -20.78
CA VAL A 403 -11.63 -8.57 -20.79
C VAL A 403 -10.78 -8.03 -21.92
N THR A 404 -9.66 -8.70 -22.24
CA THR A 404 -8.70 -8.24 -23.24
C THR A 404 -8.94 -8.84 -24.62
N GLY A 405 -9.60 -10.00 -24.70
CA GLY A 405 -9.73 -10.79 -25.92
C GLY A 405 -8.48 -11.61 -26.27
N GLU A 406 -7.42 -11.56 -25.45
CA GLU A 406 -6.15 -12.24 -25.68
C GLU A 406 -5.88 -13.30 -24.60
N PRO A 407 -5.22 -14.43 -24.92
CA PRO A 407 -4.83 -15.39 -23.91
C PRO A 407 -3.77 -14.79 -22.96
N PHE A 408 -3.88 -15.08 -21.67
CA PHE A 408 -2.85 -14.69 -20.70
C PHE A 408 -1.62 -15.60 -20.82
N GLU A 409 -0.48 -15.00 -21.16
CA GLU A 409 0.82 -15.68 -21.13
C GLU A 409 1.50 -15.44 -19.77
N ASP A 410 1.64 -16.49 -18.98
CA ASP A 410 2.31 -16.41 -17.68
C ASP A 410 3.82 -16.36 -17.87
N THR A 411 4.46 -15.36 -17.27
CA THR A 411 5.92 -15.20 -17.31
C THR A 411 6.67 -16.22 -16.45
N ARG A 412 5.98 -16.90 -15.52
CA ARG A 412 6.58 -17.97 -14.71
C ARG A 412 6.64 -19.29 -15.49
N PRO A 413 7.69 -20.10 -15.29
CA PRO A 413 7.77 -21.42 -15.90
C PRO A 413 6.54 -22.25 -15.55
N PHE A 414 5.93 -22.84 -16.56
CA PHE A 414 4.76 -23.71 -16.41
C PHE A 414 5.13 -24.94 -15.58
N ASP A 415 4.45 -25.18 -14.45
CA ASP A 415 4.50 -26.47 -13.78
C ASP A 415 3.60 -27.44 -14.56
N GLU A 416 4.20 -28.39 -15.26
CA GLU A 416 3.51 -29.36 -16.12
C GLU A 416 2.52 -30.26 -15.34
N ARG A 417 2.59 -30.32 -14.01
CA ARG A 417 1.77 -31.21 -13.19
C ARG A 417 0.54 -30.50 -12.59
N LYS A 418 -0.47 -30.22 -13.41
CA LYS A 418 -1.80 -29.80 -12.93
C LYS A 418 -2.57 -31.00 -12.34
N LEU A 419 -2.34 -31.31 -11.07
CA LEU A 419 -3.12 -32.33 -10.32
C LEU A 419 -4.50 -31.82 -9.86
N LEU A 420 -4.66 -30.50 -9.73
CA LEU A 420 -5.91 -29.86 -9.35
C LEU A 420 -6.13 -28.68 -10.31
N GLY A 421 -7.32 -28.60 -10.89
CA GLY A 421 -7.75 -27.54 -11.79
C GLY A 421 -9.24 -27.22 -11.63
N ASN A 422 -9.83 -26.67 -12.69
CA ASN A 422 -11.20 -26.17 -12.64
C ASN A 422 -12.25 -27.28 -12.45
N ASP A 423 -12.03 -28.43 -13.07
CA ASP A 423 -12.96 -29.55 -12.98
C ASP A 423 -13.08 -30.06 -11.53
N GLU A 424 -11.95 -30.20 -10.83
CA GLU A 424 -11.96 -30.56 -9.41
C GLU A 424 -12.59 -29.46 -8.54
N TRP A 425 -12.39 -28.19 -8.89
CA TRP A 425 -13.01 -27.08 -8.18
C TRP A 425 -14.54 -27.11 -8.30
N ASP A 426 -15.06 -27.33 -9.50
CA ASP A 426 -16.50 -27.39 -9.78
C ASP A 426 -17.16 -28.57 -9.05
N VAL A 427 -16.47 -29.71 -8.98
CA VAL A 427 -16.90 -30.88 -8.19
C VAL A 427 -16.94 -30.53 -6.69
N LEU A 428 -15.90 -29.89 -6.15
CA LEU A 428 -15.89 -29.47 -4.74
C LEU A 428 -16.99 -28.48 -4.42
N GLN A 429 -17.24 -27.50 -5.30
CA GLN A 429 -18.29 -26.52 -5.14
C GLN A 429 -19.66 -27.19 -5.12
N THR A 430 -19.86 -28.23 -5.93
CA THR A 430 -21.08 -29.05 -5.93
C THR A 430 -21.25 -29.83 -4.62
N ILE A 431 -20.19 -30.50 -4.15
CA ILE A 431 -20.21 -31.27 -2.90
C ILE A 431 -20.45 -30.39 -1.68
N CYS A 432 -19.91 -29.17 -1.68
CA CYS A 432 -20.03 -28.25 -0.55
C CYS A 432 -21.36 -27.48 -0.52
N GLU A 433 -22.28 -27.69 -1.47
CA GLU A 433 -23.64 -27.13 -1.48
C GLU A 433 -23.72 -25.60 -1.26
N ASN A 434 -22.71 -24.85 -1.70
CA ASN A 434 -22.53 -23.40 -1.47
C ASN A 434 -22.14 -22.96 -0.05
N ASP A 435 -21.75 -23.89 0.84
CA ASP A 435 -21.03 -23.52 2.07
C ASP A 435 -19.61 -23.04 1.70
N THR A 436 -19.46 -21.72 1.68
CA THR A 436 -18.18 -21.05 1.36
C THR A 436 -17.05 -21.46 2.30
N MET A 437 -17.34 -21.76 3.57
CA MET A 437 -16.30 -22.11 4.53
C MET A 437 -15.88 -23.56 4.40
N HIS A 438 -16.84 -24.43 4.15
CA HIS A 438 -16.55 -25.82 3.83
C HIS A 438 -15.74 -25.94 2.54
N LEU A 439 -16.10 -25.19 1.49
CA LEU A 439 -15.34 -25.14 0.23
C LEU A 439 -13.90 -24.65 0.45
N GLU A 440 -13.71 -23.58 1.23
CA GLU A 440 -12.38 -23.07 1.56
C GLU A 440 -11.55 -24.08 2.34
N LEU A 441 -12.15 -24.77 3.32
CA LEU A 441 -11.44 -25.79 4.08
C LEU A 441 -11.00 -26.95 3.17
N MET A 442 -11.91 -27.47 2.34
CA MET A 442 -11.61 -28.58 1.43
C MET A 442 -10.53 -28.20 0.40
N SER A 443 -10.63 -27.01 -0.20
CA SER A 443 -9.65 -26.53 -1.18
C SER A 443 -8.27 -26.34 -0.55
N LYS A 444 -8.20 -25.80 0.67
CA LYS A 444 -6.95 -25.68 1.43
C LYS A 444 -6.34 -27.03 1.74
N LEU A 445 -7.13 -27.99 2.24
CA LEU A 445 -6.62 -29.33 2.59
C LEU A 445 -6.03 -30.04 1.36
N LEU A 446 -6.77 -30.07 0.25
CA LEU A 446 -6.35 -30.73 -0.99
C LEU A 446 -5.12 -30.06 -1.60
N ASN A 447 -5.10 -28.73 -1.69
CA ASN A 447 -3.95 -28.04 -2.25
C ASN A 447 -2.72 -28.10 -1.33
N THR A 448 -2.90 -28.11 0.00
CA THR A 448 -1.80 -28.32 0.96
C THR A 448 -1.19 -29.71 0.77
N GLU A 449 -2.01 -30.75 0.65
CA GLU A 449 -1.55 -32.11 0.35
C GLU A 449 -0.72 -32.13 -0.94
N ARG A 450 -1.26 -31.53 -2.02
CA ARG A 450 -0.63 -31.41 -3.34
C ARG A 450 0.74 -30.72 -3.27
N GLN A 451 0.83 -29.59 -2.56
CA GLN A 451 2.08 -28.84 -2.41
C GLN A 451 3.18 -29.63 -1.68
N TYR A 452 2.80 -30.56 -0.80
CA TYR A 452 3.75 -31.46 -0.14
C TYR A 452 4.04 -32.71 -0.97
N TYR A 453 3.12 -33.15 -1.83
CA TYR A 453 3.33 -34.27 -2.75
C TYR A 453 4.48 -33.99 -3.73
N THR A 454 4.65 -32.75 -4.17
CA THR A 454 5.75 -32.34 -5.07
C THR A 454 7.10 -32.21 -4.35
N LYS A 455 7.15 -32.23 -3.02
CA LYS A 455 8.39 -32.07 -2.24
C LYS A 455 9.08 -33.42 -1.98
N PRO A 456 10.43 -33.48 -2.04
CA PRO A 456 11.18 -34.70 -1.68
C PRO A 456 10.98 -35.18 -0.24
N ARG A 457 10.61 -34.27 0.67
CA ARG A 457 10.32 -34.56 2.08
C ARG A 457 9.05 -33.83 2.51
N ARG A 458 8.13 -34.54 3.16
CA ARG A 458 6.83 -34.01 3.65
C ARG A 458 6.90 -33.45 5.07
N THR A 459 8.04 -32.88 5.46
CA THR A 459 8.23 -32.35 6.83
C THR A 459 7.34 -31.13 7.05
N GLY A 460 6.51 -31.16 8.10
CA GLY A 460 5.64 -30.02 8.46
C GLY A 460 4.20 -30.11 7.94
N ILE A 461 3.85 -31.12 7.14
CA ILE A 461 2.51 -31.26 6.55
C ILE A 461 1.38 -31.26 7.58
N PHE A 462 1.52 -31.99 8.69
CA PHE A 462 0.49 -32.06 9.72
C PHE A 462 0.23 -30.69 10.36
N LEU A 463 1.28 -29.89 10.60
CA LEU A 463 1.14 -28.54 11.13
C LEU A 463 0.41 -27.61 10.16
N ASP A 464 0.62 -27.75 8.86
CA ASP A 464 -0.07 -26.92 7.86
C ASP A 464 -1.52 -27.39 7.63
N ILE A 465 -1.79 -28.68 7.74
CA ILE A 465 -3.16 -29.23 7.76
C ILE A 465 -3.91 -28.71 9.00
N ASP A 466 -3.32 -28.74 10.18
CA ASP A 466 -3.93 -28.23 11.41
C ASP A 466 -4.31 -26.74 11.27
N LYS A 467 -3.43 -25.92 10.66
CA LYS A 467 -3.73 -24.51 10.35
C LYS A 467 -4.93 -24.33 9.42
N CYS A 468 -5.20 -25.27 8.52
CA CYS A 468 -6.38 -25.19 7.65
C CYS A 468 -7.66 -25.24 8.50
N PHE A 469 -7.71 -26.15 9.48
CA PHE A 469 -8.83 -26.23 10.43
C PHE A 469 -8.91 -24.99 11.32
N ASP A 470 -7.79 -24.48 11.83
CA ASP A 470 -7.80 -23.27 12.67
C ASP A 470 -8.42 -22.07 11.97
N THR A 471 -8.23 -21.96 10.66
CA THR A 471 -8.66 -20.80 9.89
C THR A 471 -10.04 -20.97 9.26
N SER A 472 -10.42 -22.17 8.80
CA SER A 472 -11.59 -22.37 7.93
C SER A 472 -12.66 -23.34 8.46
N SER A 473 -12.52 -23.85 9.69
CA SER A 473 -13.47 -24.83 10.25
C SER A 473 -14.78 -24.24 10.82
N ARG A 474 -14.82 -22.94 11.09
CA ARG A 474 -15.95 -22.28 11.76
C ARG A 474 -16.67 -21.33 10.82
N ILE A 475 -18.00 -21.32 10.91
CA ILE A 475 -18.81 -20.28 10.28
C ILE A 475 -18.52 -18.91 10.92
N LYS A 476 -18.81 -17.84 10.17
CA LYS A 476 -18.49 -16.46 10.57
C LYS A 476 -18.99 -16.10 11.98
N GLU A 477 -20.23 -16.42 12.31
CA GLU A 477 -20.85 -16.09 13.60
C GLU A 477 -20.13 -16.80 14.75
N GLU A 478 -19.98 -18.12 14.66
CA GLU A 478 -19.28 -18.92 15.66
C GLU A 478 -17.81 -18.50 15.85
N ALA A 479 -17.13 -18.15 14.77
CA ALA A 479 -15.75 -17.68 14.83
C ALA A 479 -15.62 -16.33 15.57
N ILE A 480 -16.58 -15.43 15.37
CA ILE A 480 -16.65 -14.13 16.06
C ILE A 480 -17.01 -14.36 17.54
N ASP A 481 -18.01 -15.18 17.83
CA ASP A 481 -18.42 -15.49 19.21
C ASP A 481 -17.30 -16.13 20.02
N ASN A 482 -16.54 -17.06 19.41
CA ASN A 482 -15.35 -17.62 20.04
C ASN A 482 -14.30 -16.54 20.34
N ALA A 483 -14.06 -15.59 19.41
CA ALA A 483 -13.14 -14.49 19.67
C ALA A 483 -13.60 -13.60 20.84
N HIS A 484 -14.90 -13.33 20.95
CA HIS A 484 -15.48 -12.61 22.09
C HIS A 484 -15.33 -13.40 23.39
N TYR A 485 -15.59 -14.70 23.37
CA TYR A 485 -15.40 -15.59 24.52
C TYR A 485 -13.95 -15.60 25.00
N GLN A 486 -12.98 -15.78 24.10
CA GLN A 486 -11.55 -15.75 24.44
C GLN A 486 -11.13 -14.41 25.06
N ARG A 487 -11.66 -13.29 24.55
CA ARG A 487 -11.42 -11.97 25.15
C ARG A 487 -12.02 -11.87 26.55
N GLN A 488 -13.26 -12.31 26.77
CA GLN A 488 -13.88 -12.31 28.10
C GLN A 488 -13.08 -13.13 29.10
N VAL A 489 -12.62 -14.33 28.71
CA VAL A 489 -11.76 -15.17 29.55
C VAL A 489 -10.45 -14.46 29.87
N LYS A 490 -9.80 -13.84 28.87
CA LYS A 490 -8.54 -13.11 29.07
C LYS A 490 -8.72 -11.92 30.01
N THR A 491 -9.75 -11.11 29.81
CA THR A 491 -10.07 -9.97 30.67
C THR A 491 -10.35 -10.44 32.09
N ALA A 492 -11.16 -11.49 32.27
CA ALA A 492 -11.41 -12.07 33.59
C ALA A 492 -10.12 -12.55 34.28
N LEU A 493 -9.19 -13.18 33.55
CA LEU A 493 -7.88 -13.58 34.08
C LEU A 493 -6.98 -12.40 34.44
N GLU A 494 -7.09 -11.27 33.73
CA GLU A 494 -6.35 -10.05 34.05
C GLU A 494 -6.92 -9.38 35.30
N THR A 495 -8.24 -9.25 35.43
CA THR A 495 -8.90 -8.75 36.66
C THR A 495 -8.53 -9.59 37.87
N VAL A 496 -8.54 -10.91 37.71
CA VAL A 496 -8.14 -11.88 38.74
C VAL A 496 -6.67 -11.74 39.18
N LYS A 497 -5.78 -11.30 38.28
CA LYS A 497 -4.37 -11.04 38.61
C LYS A 497 -4.17 -9.69 39.31
N GLU A 498 -5.02 -8.71 39.02
CA GLU A 498 -4.98 -7.38 39.62
C GLU A 498 -5.64 -7.35 41.01
N ASP A 499 -6.66 -8.15 41.25
CA ASP A 499 -7.29 -8.33 42.57
C ASP A 499 -7.48 -9.82 42.95
N PRO A 500 -6.52 -10.43 43.68
CA PRO A 500 -6.59 -11.82 44.11
C PRO A 500 -7.80 -12.14 45.01
N HIS A 501 -8.44 -11.13 45.58
CA HIS A 501 -9.59 -11.30 46.49
C HIS A 501 -10.89 -11.64 45.74
N GLU A 502 -11.00 -11.36 44.43
CA GLU A 502 -12.17 -11.73 43.62
C GLU A 502 -12.28 -13.25 43.40
N ILE A 503 -11.15 -13.98 43.34
CA ILE A 503 -11.17 -15.46 43.27
C ILE A 503 -11.77 -16.04 44.55
N GLN A 504 -11.46 -15.45 45.70
CA GLN A 504 -11.95 -15.89 47.00
C GLN A 504 -13.47 -15.72 47.07
N GLN A 505 -14.00 -14.58 46.62
CA GLN A 505 -15.44 -14.32 46.60
C GLN A 505 -16.20 -15.16 45.58
N ILE A 506 -15.63 -15.42 44.39
CA ILE A 506 -16.25 -16.31 43.39
C ILE A 506 -16.21 -17.77 43.86
N ARG A 507 -15.12 -18.21 44.51
CA ARG A 507 -15.04 -19.55 45.12
C ARG A 507 -15.98 -19.69 46.32
N GLU A 508 -16.12 -18.65 47.15
CA GLU A 508 -17.06 -18.63 48.28
C GLU A 508 -18.50 -18.62 47.77
N ALA A 509 -18.83 -17.85 46.73
CA ALA A 509 -20.15 -17.85 46.11
C ALA A 509 -20.49 -19.21 45.44
N ILE A 510 -19.53 -19.85 44.76
CA ILE A 510 -19.70 -21.21 44.19
C ILE A 510 -19.84 -22.26 45.31
N ALA A 511 -19.05 -22.17 46.38
CA ALA A 511 -19.17 -23.05 47.55
C ALA A 511 -20.51 -22.86 48.31
N THR A 512 -21.11 -21.67 48.24
CA THR A 512 -22.44 -21.40 48.80
C THR A 512 -23.58 -21.99 47.94
N ILE A 513 -23.31 -22.29 46.66
CA ILE A 513 -24.27 -22.94 45.73
C ILE A 513 -24.18 -24.47 45.81
N GLU A 514 -23.03 -25.03 46.20
CA GLU A 514 -22.79 -26.48 46.25
C GLU A 514 -23.14 -27.16 47.59
N ASP A 515 -23.57 -26.43 48.62
CA ASP A 515 -23.86 -26.99 49.95
C ASP A 515 -25.32 -26.68 50.41
N PRO A 516 -26.31 -27.57 50.17
CA PRO A 516 -27.72 -27.31 50.44
C PRO A 516 -28.15 -27.55 51.90
N GLU A 517 -27.25 -27.72 52.86
CA GLU A 517 -27.59 -28.01 54.26
C GLU A 517 -27.12 -26.92 55.24
N LYS A 518 -27.81 -25.77 55.24
CA LYS A 518 -27.97 -24.82 56.37
C LYS A 518 -28.89 -23.68 55.89
N SER A 519 -30.21 -23.73 56.05
CA SER A 519 -31.00 -23.66 57.29
C SER A 519 -32.49 -23.35 56.90
N PRO A 520 -33.44 -23.25 57.82
CA PRO A 520 -34.46 -24.26 58.14
C PRO A 520 -35.87 -23.99 57.56
N ASP A 521 -36.70 -25.04 57.60
CA ASP A 521 -38.15 -25.09 57.35
C ASP A 521 -38.64 -24.89 55.90
N THR A 522 -38.91 -26.00 55.20
CA THR A 522 -40.28 -26.38 54.74
C THR A 522 -40.30 -27.71 53.95
N ASN A 523 -40.83 -28.74 54.62
CA ASN A 523 -41.54 -29.96 54.14
C ASN A 523 -41.20 -30.60 52.74
N PRO A 524 -40.56 -31.79 52.67
CA PRO A 524 -40.12 -32.47 51.43
C PRO A 524 -41.18 -33.34 50.73
N LYS A 525 -42.46 -32.92 50.69
CA LYS A 525 -43.52 -33.66 49.97
C LYS A 525 -44.00 -33.01 48.66
N ASN A 526 -43.65 -31.75 48.38
CA ASN A 526 -44.11 -31.05 47.17
C ASN A 526 -43.11 -31.00 46.00
N ILE A 527 -41.87 -31.49 46.17
CA ILE A 527 -40.85 -31.41 45.10
C ILE A 527 -40.88 -32.64 44.18
N LYS A 528 -41.40 -33.77 44.65
CA LYS A 528 -41.42 -35.02 43.87
C LYS A 528 -42.45 -35.01 42.73
N GLU A 529 -43.52 -34.20 42.82
CA GLU A 529 -44.52 -34.07 41.74
C GLU A 529 -44.13 -33.08 40.63
N MET A 530 -43.13 -32.22 40.84
CA MET A 530 -42.68 -31.27 39.80
C MET A 530 -41.59 -31.83 38.88
N ILE A 531 -40.91 -32.92 39.27
CA ILE A 531 -39.76 -33.46 38.53
C ILE A 531 -40.17 -34.53 37.49
N GLU A 532 -41.32 -35.18 37.65
CA GLU A 532 -41.75 -36.26 36.74
C GLU A 532 -42.39 -35.79 35.41
N ASN A 533 -42.49 -34.49 35.13
CA ASN A 533 -43.28 -33.99 33.98
C ASN A 533 -42.55 -33.12 32.94
N LYS A 534 -41.21 -33.16 32.82
CA LYS A 534 -40.51 -32.58 31.66
C LYS A 534 -39.43 -33.51 31.12
N GLY A 535 -39.87 -34.45 30.29
CA GLY A 535 -39.01 -35.16 29.36
C GLY A 535 -38.62 -34.29 28.15
N ASP A 536 -37.43 -34.59 27.63
CA ASP A 536 -36.87 -34.28 26.31
C ASP A 536 -36.47 -32.83 25.95
N LYS A 537 -35.16 -32.55 25.95
CA LYS A 537 -34.31 -32.42 24.73
C LYS A 537 -32.87 -31.98 25.03
N ASN A 538 -31.95 -32.47 24.20
CA ASN A 538 -30.53 -32.10 23.99
C ASN A 538 -29.47 -32.58 25.00
N LYS A 539 -28.97 -33.80 24.77
CA LYS A 539 -27.58 -34.19 25.06
C LYS A 539 -26.73 -34.00 23.80
N GLN A 540 -25.63 -33.26 23.91
CA GLN A 540 -24.56 -33.16 22.91
C GLN A 540 -23.94 -34.55 22.70
N LEU A 541 -23.93 -35.05 21.46
CA LEU A 541 -23.26 -36.30 21.08
C LEU A 541 -21.81 -36.01 20.66
N SER A 542 -20.88 -36.87 21.08
CA SER A 542 -19.47 -36.78 20.70
C SER A 542 -19.22 -37.49 19.36
N TRP A 543 -18.16 -37.12 18.65
CA TRP A 543 -17.80 -37.69 17.34
C TRP A 543 -17.61 -39.22 17.32
N GLY A 544 -17.43 -39.86 18.48
CA GLY A 544 -17.31 -41.32 18.60
C GLY A 544 -18.64 -42.09 18.48
N ASP A 545 -19.79 -41.40 18.54
CA ASP A 545 -21.11 -42.02 18.59
C ASP A 545 -21.79 -42.13 17.20
N MET A 546 -21.20 -41.55 16.16
CA MET A 546 -21.70 -41.60 14.78
C MET A 546 -21.22 -42.87 14.07
N LYS A 547 -22.01 -43.94 14.14
CA LYS A 547 -21.82 -45.12 13.27
C LYS A 547 -22.34 -44.81 11.87
N PHE A 548 -21.44 -44.68 10.89
CA PHE A 548 -21.81 -44.64 9.47
C PHE A 548 -22.38 -46.00 9.02
N PRO A 549 -23.48 -46.04 8.24
CA PRO A 549 -23.97 -47.29 7.66
C PRO A 549 -23.03 -47.76 6.54
N LEU A 550 -22.58 -49.01 6.63
CA LEU A 550 -21.98 -49.73 5.51
C LEU A 550 -23.06 -49.97 4.44
N LEU A 551 -22.92 -49.30 3.29
CA LEU A 551 -23.69 -49.63 2.08
C LEU A 551 -23.24 -51.01 1.57
N ASN A 552 -24.10 -52.02 1.77
CA ASN A 552 -23.97 -53.32 1.12
C ASN A 552 -24.22 -53.15 -0.39
N LEU A 553 -23.15 -53.11 -1.18
CA LEU A 553 -23.21 -53.35 -2.62
C LEU A 553 -23.49 -54.85 -2.82
N ILE A 554 -24.72 -55.17 -3.20
CA ILE A 554 -25.14 -56.50 -3.62
C ILE A 554 -24.55 -56.79 -4.99
N ASN A 555 -23.90 -57.96 -5.08
CA ASN A 555 -23.51 -58.66 -6.29
C ASN A 555 -24.72 -58.86 -7.23
N GLU A 556 -24.62 -58.36 -8.46
CA GLU A 556 -25.28 -59.01 -9.60
C GLU A 556 -24.20 -59.55 -10.53
N ASN A 557 -24.20 -60.87 -10.66
CA ASN A 557 -23.33 -61.68 -11.51
C ASN A 557 -23.80 -61.59 -12.98
N PRO A 558 -22.91 -61.74 -13.96
CA PRO A 558 -23.25 -61.71 -15.38
C PRO A 558 -23.71 -63.09 -15.87
N ALA A 559 -24.79 -63.14 -16.64
CA ALA A 559 -25.10 -64.30 -17.49
C ALA A 559 -26.05 -63.93 -18.65
N GLU A 560 -25.57 -64.27 -19.85
CA GLU A 560 -26.21 -64.42 -21.17
C GLU A 560 -26.71 -63.20 -21.95
#